data_AF-A0A8J8C3A0-F1
#
_entry.id   AF-A0A8J8C3A0-F1
#
_cell.length_a   1.000
_cell.length_b   1.000
_cell.length_c   1.000
_cell.angle_alpha   90.00
_cell.angle_beta   90.00
_cell.angle_gamma   90.00
#
_symmetry.space_group_name_H-M   'P 1'
#
loop_
_entity.id
_entity.type
_entity.pdbx_description
1 polymer ?
#
loop_
_entity_poly.entity_id
_entity_poly.type
_entity_poly.pdbx_seq_one_letter_code
_entity_poly.pdbx_strand_id
1 'polypeptide(L)'
;MPLRSNIKKSLAISAIGVVFVIGMGGNINPLEWKTQVDRFFSPQQLILPGATADLYDEMEENVKDDPAQVFSVIEWKVQYATDLFNYRALNHLATAEEVLRRGRDDCDGQAVVLCSVLRYAGYDAVAVIGPYHSWVEVKGNPHTMINYKEGTWFVRFNEMSVQWNYWVFFLVLAGEFLLFFVGLIVVFHIAETGLPHYVSESMEYLKYMGILASALVLTVFVMSRYWVPGLMVCSLALLIGLEIIAQVRTLVGSRRELQNLLSVARKL
;
A
#
# COMPACT_ATOMS: atom_id res chain seq x y z
N MET A 1 12.28 29.80 21.63
CA MET A 1 12.10 28.56 22.43
C MET A 1 10.74 27.82 22.31
N PRO A 2 9.66 28.32 21.65
CA PRO A 2 8.37 27.60 21.62
C PRO A 2 8.35 26.34 20.74
N LEU A 3 9.03 26.35 19.60
CA LEU A 3 9.03 25.23 18.63
C LEU A 3 9.43 23.88 19.24
N ARG A 4 10.48 23.85 20.08
CA ARG A 4 10.95 22.61 20.74
C ARG A 4 9.92 22.04 21.73
N SER A 5 9.10 22.92 22.33
CA SER A 5 8.01 22.51 23.22
C SER A 5 6.87 21.87 22.42
N ASN A 6 6.50 22.48 21.30
CA ASN A 6 5.41 21.97 20.45
C ASN A 6 5.75 20.64 19.81
N ILE A 7 6.98 20.45 19.32
CA ILE A 7 7.45 19.17 18.79
C ILE A 7 7.26 18.04 19.82
N LYS A 8 7.66 18.27 21.08
CA LYS A 8 7.51 17.26 22.14
C LYS A 8 6.04 16.95 22.45
N LYS A 9 5.19 17.98 22.48
CA LYS A 9 3.74 17.82 22.71
C LYS A 9 3.09 17.06 21.56
N SER A 10 3.35 17.44 20.31
CA SER A 10 2.86 16.73 19.12
C SER A 10 3.29 15.27 19.15
N LEU A 11 4.56 14.99 19.47
CA LEU A 11 5.07 13.62 19.52
C LEU A 11 4.26 12.75 20.50
N ALA A 12 4.05 13.25 21.72
CA ALA A 12 3.31 12.52 22.75
C ALA A 12 1.84 12.34 22.38
N ILE A 13 1.18 13.40 21.91
CA ILE A 13 -0.25 13.36 21.56
C ILE A 13 -0.47 12.46 20.34
N SER A 14 0.40 12.48 19.33
CA SER A 14 0.29 11.58 18.17
C SER A 14 0.49 10.13 18.55
N ALA A 15 1.46 9.83 19.43
CA ALA A 15 1.64 8.47 19.92
C ALA A 15 0.38 7.95 20.63
N ILE A 16 -0.20 8.77 21.51
CA ILE A 16 -1.45 8.44 22.21
C ILE A 16 -2.62 8.30 21.22
N GLY A 17 -2.75 9.24 20.29
CA GLY A 17 -3.82 9.27 19.30
C GLY A 17 -3.81 8.03 18.40
N VAL A 18 -2.64 7.63 17.90
CA VAL A 18 -2.50 6.43 17.07
C VAL A 18 -2.83 5.16 17.85
N VAL A 19 -2.33 5.02 19.07
CA VAL A 19 -2.66 3.87 19.94
C VAL A 19 -4.16 3.83 20.22
N PHE A 20 -4.79 4.98 20.44
CA PHE A 20 -6.22 5.09 20.63
C PHE A 20 -7.02 4.68 19.38
N VAL A 21 -6.64 5.17 18.21
CA VAL A 21 -7.31 4.85 16.94
C VAL A 21 -7.17 3.37 16.59
N ILE A 22 -5.96 2.82 16.65
CA ILE A 22 -5.71 1.45 16.23
C ILE A 22 -6.15 0.43 17.27
N GLY A 23 -5.87 0.68 18.55
CA GLY A 23 -6.19 -0.26 19.62
C GLY A 23 -7.65 -0.22 20.06
N MET A 24 -8.25 0.97 20.14
CA MET A 24 -9.62 1.16 20.66
C MET A 24 -10.62 1.52 19.56
N GLY A 25 -10.20 1.45 18.30
CA GLY A 25 -11.02 1.80 17.15
C GLY A 25 -11.34 3.30 17.03
N GLY A 26 -10.66 4.15 17.82
CA GLY A 26 -11.02 5.56 17.93
C GLY A 26 -12.44 5.79 18.47
N ASN A 27 -13.00 4.82 19.20
CA ASN A 27 -14.37 4.89 19.69
C ASN A 27 -14.48 5.93 20.81
N ILE A 28 -15.41 6.87 20.72
CA ILE A 28 -15.60 7.89 21.76
C ILE A 28 -16.27 7.33 23.03
N ASN A 29 -16.86 6.13 22.97
CA ASN A 29 -17.47 5.46 24.11
C ASN A 29 -16.44 4.56 24.85
N PRO A 30 -16.00 4.94 26.06
CA PRO A 30 -14.99 4.18 26.80
C PRO A 30 -15.45 2.78 27.23
N LEU A 31 -16.77 2.53 27.27
CA LEU A 31 -17.30 1.21 27.60
C LEU A 31 -16.98 0.16 26.52
N GLU A 32 -16.72 0.59 25.28
CA GLU A 32 -16.41 -0.29 24.16
C GLU A 32 -14.89 -0.51 23.98
N TRP A 33 -14.04 0.27 24.65
CA TRP A 33 -12.59 0.23 24.41
C TRP A 33 -11.98 -1.13 24.68
N LYS A 34 -12.35 -1.75 25.80
CA LYS A 34 -11.86 -3.08 26.14
C LYS A 34 -12.28 -4.09 25.07
N THR A 35 -13.54 -4.06 24.64
CA THR A 35 -14.05 -4.93 23.59
C THR A 35 -13.29 -4.75 22.28
N GLN A 36 -13.01 -3.51 21.86
CA GLN A 36 -12.25 -3.22 20.64
C GLN A 36 -10.79 -3.68 20.73
N VAL A 37 -10.15 -3.47 21.88
CA VAL A 37 -8.79 -3.98 22.14
C VAL A 37 -8.77 -5.50 22.06
N ASP A 38 -9.73 -6.17 22.73
CA ASP A 38 -9.85 -7.62 22.72
C ASP A 38 -10.05 -8.14 21.29
N ARG A 39 -10.88 -7.46 20.48
CA ARG A 39 -11.13 -7.77 19.06
C ARG A 39 -9.92 -7.55 18.17
N PHE A 40 -9.16 -6.50 18.42
CA PHE A 40 -7.92 -6.24 17.70
C PHE A 40 -6.88 -7.35 17.94
N PHE A 41 -6.69 -7.78 19.18
CA PHE A 41 -5.74 -8.85 19.51
C PHE A 41 -6.27 -10.27 19.25
N SER A 42 -7.59 -10.44 19.20
CA SER A 42 -8.27 -11.71 18.95
C SER A 42 -9.33 -11.57 17.84
N PRO A 43 -8.94 -11.29 16.59
CA PRO A 43 -9.86 -11.02 15.49
C PRO A 43 -10.67 -12.26 15.08
N GLN A 44 -10.24 -13.47 15.47
CA GLN A 44 -11.00 -14.70 15.25
C GLN A 44 -12.42 -14.66 15.84
N GLN A 45 -12.65 -13.86 16.89
CA GLN A 45 -13.98 -13.71 17.50
C GLN A 45 -14.98 -12.94 16.62
N LEU A 46 -14.49 -12.24 15.60
CA LEU A 46 -15.35 -11.51 14.66
C LEU A 46 -16.09 -12.46 13.72
N ILE A 47 -15.48 -13.62 13.42
CA ILE A 47 -16.04 -14.64 12.54
C ILE A 47 -16.96 -15.55 13.34
N LEU A 48 -18.26 -15.51 13.02
CA LEU A 48 -19.30 -16.27 13.72
C LEU A 48 -20.14 -17.06 12.72
N PRO A 49 -19.66 -18.23 12.23
CA PRO A 49 -20.36 -18.98 11.19
C PRO A 49 -21.81 -19.34 11.57
N GLY A 50 -22.04 -19.74 12.83
CA GLY A 50 -23.38 -20.09 13.31
C GLY A 50 -24.37 -18.92 13.32
N ALA A 51 -23.90 -17.68 13.45
CA ALA A 51 -24.76 -16.48 13.40
C ALA A 51 -25.22 -16.15 11.97
N THR A 52 -24.65 -16.81 10.96
CA THR A 52 -24.96 -16.58 9.55
C THR A 52 -25.82 -17.68 8.93
N ALA A 53 -26.34 -18.62 9.72
CA ALA A 53 -27.14 -19.75 9.24
C ALA A 53 -28.37 -19.31 8.44
N ASP A 54 -29.21 -18.43 9.00
CA ASP A 54 -30.41 -17.93 8.32
C ASP A 54 -30.07 -17.22 7.01
N LEU A 55 -28.97 -16.44 7.00
CA LEU A 55 -28.51 -15.76 5.79
C LEU A 55 -28.03 -16.77 4.75
N TYR A 56 -27.31 -17.81 5.15
CA TYR A 56 -26.86 -18.87 4.25
C TYR A 56 -28.03 -19.62 3.62
N ASP A 57 -29.07 -19.95 4.40
CA ASP A 57 -30.25 -20.67 3.90
C ASP A 57 -30.97 -19.87 2.79
N GLU A 58 -30.98 -18.53 2.85
CA GLU A 58 -31.53 -17.68 1.78
C GLU A 58 -30.73 -17.72 0.46
N MET A 59 -29.46 -18.14 0.51
CA MET A 59 -28.53 -18.08 -0.62
C MET A 59 -27.87 -19.43 -0.93
N GLU A 60 -28.34 -20.53 -0.33
CA GLU A 60 -27.71 -21.85 -0.41
C GLU A 60 -27.46 -22.28 -1.86
N GLU A 61 -28.44 -22.04 -2.74
CA GLU A 61 -28.35 -22.34 -4.17
C GLU A 61 -27.22 -21.55 -4.86
N ASN A 62 -27.03 -20.29 -4.50
CA ASN A 62 -26.01 -19.42 -5.10
C ASN A 62 -24.59 -19.75 -4.59
N VAL A 63 -24.46 -20.17 -3.32
CA VAL A 63 -23.15 -20.40 -2.69
C VAL A 63 -22.46 -21.65 -3.27
N LYS A 64 -23.23 -22.72 -3.53
CA LYS A 64 -22.67 -24.02 -3.95
C LYS A 64 -21.95 -23.98 -5.29
N ASP A 65 -22.43 -23.16 -6.22
CA ASP A 65 -21.92 -23.12 -7.59
C ASP A 65 -20.71 -22.18 -7.74
N ASP A 66 -20.75 -21.02 -7.07
CA ASP A 66 -19.66 -20.04 -7.09
C ASP A 66 -19.63 -19.20 -5.81
N PRO A 67 -18.65 -19.39 -4.92
CA PRO A 67 -18.57 -18.64 -3.67
C PRO A 67 -18.41 -17.13 -3.88
N ALA A 68 -18.01 -16.66 -5.07
CA ALA A 68 -17.94 -15.22 -5.36
C ALA A 68 -19.33 -14.57 -5.50
N GLN A 69 -20.36 -15.32 -5.89
CA GLN A 69 -21.72 -14.79 -6.05
C GLN A 69 -22.34 -14.37 -4.71
N VAL A 70 -21.92 -15.03 -3.61
CA VAL A 70 -22.32 -14.73 -2.23
C VAL A 70 -22.13 -13.25 -1.89
N PHE A 71 -21.04 -12.65 -2.40
CA PHE A 71 -20.72 -11.27 -2.09
C PHE A 71 -21.78 -10.28 -2.58
N SER A 72 -22.39 -10.52 -3.75
CA SER A 72 -23.44 -9.65 -4.26
C SER A 72 -24.68 -9.61 -3.36
N VAL A 73 -25.02 -10.74 -2.72
CA VAL A 73 -26.12 -10.81 -1.75
C VAL A 73 -25.75 -10.10 -0.46
N ILE A 74 -24.49 -10.24 -0.02
CA ILE A 74 -23.99 -9.54 1.17
C ILE A 74 -23.97 -8.03 0.97
N GLU A 75 -23.50 -7.53 -0.18
CA GLU A 75 -23.54 -6.09 -0.49
C GLU A 75 -24.96 -5.52 -0.47
N TRP A 76 -25.94 -6.33 -0.89
CA TRP A 76 -27.35 -5.94 -0.84
C TRP A 76 -27.92 -5.94 0.58
N LYS A 77 -27.61 -6.97 1.39
CA LYS A 77 -28.09 -7.12 2.78
C LYS A 77 -27.39 -6.19 3.77
N VAL A 78 -26.10 -5.94 3.56
CA VAL A 78 -25.22 -5.14 4.42
C VAL A 78 -24.81 -3.90 3.64
N GLN A 79 -25.62 -2.85 3.76
CA GLN A 79 -25.38 -1.60 3.04
C GLN A 79 -24.07 -0.94 3.50
N TYR A 80 -23.31 -0.42 2.54
CA TYR A 80 -22.03 0.22 2.86
C TYR A 80 -22.24 1.47 3.73
N ALA A 81 -21.64 1.50 4.92
CA ALA A 81 -21.67 2.66 5.81
C ALA A 81 -20.39 2.71 6.65
N THR A 82 -19.78 3.89 6.78
CA THR A 82 -18.55 4.03 7.58
C THR A 82 -18.81 3.85 9.08
N ASP A 83 -17.80 3.39 9.80
CA ASP A 83 -17.86 3.21 11.25
C ASP A 83 -18.21 4.47 12.03
N LEU A 84 -17.84 5.64 11.50
CA LEU A 84 -18.15 6.91 12.14
C LEU A 84 -19.66 7.13 12.24
N PHE A 85 -20.39 6.81 11.18
CA PHE A 85 -21.86 6.96 11.15
C PHE A 85 -22.58 5.74 11.73
N ASN A 86 -21.96 4.56 11.63
CA ASN A 86 -22.55 3.33 12.13
C ASN A 86 -22.32 3.19 13.64
N TYR A 87 -21.06 3.17 14.09
CA TYR A 87 -20.67 2.84 15.47
C TYR A 87 -20.18 4.04 16.29
N ARG A 88 -20.05 5.24 15.69
CA ARG A 88 -19.40 6.42 16.32
C ARG A 88 -17.94 6.14 16.69
N ALA A 89 -17.27 5.37 15.86
CA ALA A 89 -15.86 5.01 15.98
C ALA A 89 -15.13 5.32 14.66
N LEU A 90 -13.81 5.46 14.70
CA LEU A 90 -13.02 5.67 13.49
C LEU A 90 -12.73 4.35 12.77
N ASN A 91 -12.69 3.24 13.51
CA ASN A 91 -12.46 1.89 13.01
C ASN A 91 -13.07 0.88 14.01
N HIS A 92 -14.29 0.39 13.76
CA HIS A 92 -15.00 -0.52 14.66
C HIS A 92 -14.92 -1.94 14.13
N LEU A 93 -14.18 -2.79 14.85
CA LEU A 93 -14.12 -4.20 14.51
C LEU A 93 -15.43 -4.88 14.92
N ALA A 94 -16.39 -4.98 14.00
CA ALA A 94 -17.69 -5.59 14.24
C ALA A 94 -17.64 -7.12 14.09
N THR A 95 -18.40 -7.83 14.92
CA THR A 95 -18.66 -9.27 14.73
C THR A 95 -19.71 -9.48 13.63
N ALA A 96 -19.74 -10.64 12.99
CA ALA A 96 -20.73 -10.94 11.95
C ALA A 96 -22.19 -10.74 12.44
N GLU A 97 -22.49 -11.12 13.69
CA GLU A 97 -23.81 -10.91 14.30
C GLU A 97 -24.16 -9.42 14.43
N GLU A 98 -23.21 -8.59 14.85
CA GLU A 98 -23.42 -7.13 14.96
C GLU A 98 -23.68 -6.48 13.61
N VAL A 99 -22.92 -6.87 12.59
CA VAL A 99 -23.08 -6.41 11.22
C VAL A 99 -24.47 -6.77 10.70
N LEU A 100 -24.87 -8.04 10.82
CA LEU A 100 -26.18 -8.52 10.36
C LEU A 100 -27.33 -7.82 11.08
N ARG A 101 -27.23 -7.65 12.40
CA ARG A 101 -28.24 -6.94 13.19
C ARG A 101 -28.41 -5.48 12.74
N ARG A 102 -27.33 -4.82 12.31
CA ARG A 102 -27.37 -3.43 11.84
C ARG A 102 -27.77 -3.31 10.37
N GLY A 103 -27.55 -4.34 9.56
CA GLY A 103 -27.79 -4.34 8.12
C GLY A 103 -26.91 -3.36 7.35
N ARG A 104 -25.81 -2.90 7.96
CA ARG A 104 -24.86 -1.97 7.35
C ARG A 104 -23.51 -2.04 8.03
N ASP A 105 -22.45 -1.89 7.25
CA ASP A 105 -21.07 -1.75 7.70
C ASP A 105 -20.17 -1.35 6.54
N ASP A 106 -18.87 -1.15 6.77
CA ASP A 106 -17.92 -0.91 5.68
C ASP A 106 -17.30 -2.22 5.14
N CYS A 107 -16.19 -2.09 4.41
CA CYS A 107 -15.53 -3.23 3.78
C CYS A 107 -15.11 -4.34 4.75
N ASP A 108 -14.74 -4.01 6.00
CA ASP A 108 -14.28 -5.01 6.96
C ASP A 108 -15.45 -5.82 7.54
N GLY A 109 -16.56 -5.18 7.90
CA GLY A 109 -17.78 -5.82 8.36
C GLY A 109 -18.40 -6.71 7.27
N GLN A 110 -18.42 -6.26 6.02
CA GLN A 110 -18.84 -7.08 4.89
C GLN A 110 -17.93 -8.32 4.70
N ALA A 111 -16.61 -8.16 4.83
CA ALA A 111 -15.66 -9.28 4.74
C ALA A 111 -15.83 -10.26 5.91
N VAL A 112 -16.10 -9.78 7.12
CA VAL A 112 -16.39 -10.60 8.31
C VAL A 112 -17.65 -11.44 8.12
N VAL A 113 -18.74 -10.85 7.60
CA VAL A 113 -19.98 -11.59 7.28
C VAL A 113 -19.73 -12.60 6.17
N LEU A 114 -19.07 -12.20 5.07
CA LEU A 114 -18.77 -13.08 3.95
C LEU A 114 -17.93 -14.28 4.37
N CYS A 115 -16.88 -14.05 5.15
CA CYS A 115 -16.07 -15.12 5.70
C CYS A 115 -16.92 -16.05 6.57
N SER A 116 -17.76 -15.50 7.45
CA SER A 116 -18.62 -16.30 8.34
C SER A 116 -19.61 -17.19 7.56
N VAL A 117 -20.26 -16.66 6.52
CA VAL A 117 -21.17 -17.40 5.63
C VAL A 117 -20.42 -18.53 4.92
N LEU A 118 -19.27 -18.25 4.34
CA LEU A 118 -18.48 -19.25 3.62
C LEU A 118 -17.93 -20.33 4.56
N ARG A 119 -17.53 -19.97 5.78
CA ARG A 119 -17.15 -20.94 6.82
C ARG A 119 -18.32 -21.83 7.23
N TYR A 120 -19.52 -21.26 7.36
CA TYR A 120 -20.74 -22.03 7.66
C TYR A 120 -21.07 -23.01 6.54
N ALA A 121 -20.89 -22.58 5.28
CA ALA A 121 -21.06 -23.39 4.08
C ALA A 121 -19.98 -24.47 3.88
N GLY A 122 -18.96 -24.53 4.75
CA GLY A 122 -17.91 -25.55 4.72
C GLY A 122 -16.65 -25.18 3.90
N TYR A 123 -16.53 -23.95 3.40
CA TYR A 123 -15.33 -23.51 2.67
C TYR A 123 -14.18 -23.15 3.63
N ASP A 124 -12.94 -23.40 3.22
CA ASP A 124 -11.73 -22.90 3.90
C ASP A 124 -11.50 -21.42 3.55
N ALA A 125 -12.34 -20.56 4.11
CA ALA A 125 -12.29 -19.11 3.93
C ALA A 125 -11.49 -18.42 5.03
N VAL A 126 -10.85 -17.30 4.70
CA VAL A 126 -10.23 -16.38 5.65
C VAL A 126 -10.59 -14.94 5.30
N ALA A 127 -10.95 -14.15 6.31
CA ALA A 127 -11.06 -12.70 6.18
C ALA A 127 -9.65 -12.09 6.15
N VAL A 128 -9.46 -11.11 5.28
CA VAL A 128 -8.18 -10.43 5.09
C VAL A 128 -8.40 -8.94 5.21
N ILE A 129 -7.63 -8.30 6.10
CA ILE A 129 -7.66 -6.85 6.29
C ILE A 129 -6.33 -6.27 5.79
N GLY A 130 -6.44 -5.38 4.82
CA GLY A 130 -5.34 -4.57 4.30
C GLY A 130 -5.44 -3.11 4.73
N PRO A 131 -4.44 -2.28 4.39
CA PRO A 131 -4.39 -0.88 4.80
C PRO A 131 -5.58 -0.02 4.35
N TYR A 132 -6.23 -0.39 3.25
CA TYR A 132 -7.28 0.42 2.62
C TYR A 132 -8.56 -0.35 2.27
N HIS A 133 -8.53 -1.68 2.36
CA HIS A 133 -9.63 -2.53 1.93
C HIS A 133 -9.56 -3.90 2.61
N SER A 134 -10.72 -4.51 2.79
CA SER A 134 -10.88 -5.85 3.37
C SER A 134 -11.57 -6.77 2.37
N TRP A 135 -11.13 -8.03 2.31
CA TRP A 135 -11.62 -9.03 1.35
C TRP A 135 -11.62 -10.42 1.98
N VAL A 136 -12.10 -11.42 1.23
CA VAL A 136 -12.09 -12.82 1.67
C VAL A 136 -11.30 -13.66 0.69
N GLU A 137 -10.44 -14.53 1.22
CA GLU A 137 -9.71 -15.53 0.46
C GLU A 137 -10.30 -16.91 0.74
N VAL A 138 -10.65 -17.65 -0.31
CA VAL A 138 -11.09 -19.05 -0.21
C VAL A 138 -9.94 -19.94 -0.70
N LYS A 139 -9.46 -20.81 0.19
CA LYS A 139 -8.45 -21.82 -0.16
C LYS A 139 -9.11 -22.99 -0.88
N GLY A 140 -8.48 -23.43 -1.95
CA GLY A 140 -9.00 -24.48 -2.82
C GLY A 140 -8.32 -24.46 -4.18
N ASN A 141 -8.87 -25.23 -5.11
CA ASN A 141 -8.48 -25.21 -6.52
C ASN A 141 -9.72 -24.91 -7.38
N PRO A 142 -9.89 -23.67 -7.88
CA PRO A 142 -8.96 -22.55 -7.79
C PRO A 142 -8.97 -21.83 -6.42
N HIS A 143 -7.89 -21.11 -6.15
CA HIS A 143 -7.86 -20.14 -5.06
C HIS A 143 -8.61 -18.89 -5.50
N THR A 144 -9.61 -18.47 -4.71
CA THR A 144 -10.51 -17.36 -5.07
C THR A 144 -10.36 -16.21 -4.09
N MET A 145 -10.17 -15.00 -4.61
CA MET A 145 -10.16 -13.76 -3.83
C MET A 145 -11.45 -12.99 -4.14
N ILE A 146 -12.32 -12.86 -3.15
CA ILE A 146 -13.66 -12.27 -3.31
C ILE A 146 -13.61 -10.82 -2.81
N ASN A 147 -14.05 -9.89 -3.65
CA ASN A 147 -13.97 -8.44 -3.42
C ASN A 147 -12.53 -7.92 -3.22
N TYR A 148 -11.55 -8.49 -3.92
CA TYR A 148 -10.17 -7.99 -3.88
C TYR A 148 -9.99 -6.77 -4.80
N LYS A 149 -9.35 -5.71 -4.28
CA LYS A 149 -9.12 -4.43 -4.98
C LYS A 149 -7.64 -4.05 -5.09
N GLU A 150 -6.78 -5.06 -5.18
CA GLU A 150 -5.32 -4.91 -5.15
C GLU A 150 -4.78 -4.44 -3.78
N GLY A 151 -3.59 -4.91 -3.42
CA GLY A 151 -2.88 -4.39 -2.25
C GLY A 151 -2.18 -5.45 -1.42
N THR A 152 -1.78 -5.02 -0.22
CA THR A 152 -1.13 -5.86 0.78
C THR A 152 -2.06 -6.05 1.98
N TRP A 153 -1.72 -6.97 2.88
CA TRP A 153 -2.51 -7.31 4.06
C TRP A 153 -1.65 -7.19 5.32
N PHE A 154 -2.28 -6.83 6.43
CA PHE A 154 -1.62 -6.84 7.74
C PHE A 154 -2.18 -7.90 8.69
N VAL A 155 -3.42 -8.37 8.48
CA VAL A 155 -3.96 -9.52 9.22
C VAL A 155 -4.84 -10.39 8.33
N ARG A 156 -4.74 -11.70 8.52
CA ARG A 156 -5.59 -12.74 7.93
C ARG A 156 -6.11 -13.62 9.03
N PHE A 157 -7.41 -13.89 9.06
CA PHE A 157 -7.99 -14.69 10.13
C PHE A 157 -9.27 -15.40 9.75
N ASN A 158 -9.58 -16.45 10.50
CA ASN A 158 -10.89 -17.05 10.62
C ASN A 158 -11.10 -17.47 12.08
N GLU A 159 -12.16 -18.22 12.38
CA GLU A 159 -12.46 -18.66 13.76
C GLU A 159 -11.38 -19.59 14.36
N MET A 160 -10.53 -20.18 13.52
CA MET A 160 -9.51 -21.17 13.93
C MET A 160 -8.07 -20.62 13.90
N SER A 161 -7.80 -19.53 13.18
CA SER A 161 -6.43 -19.10 12.91
C SER A 161 -6.32 -17.59 12.73
N VAL A 162 -5.17 -17.04 13.12
CA VAL A 162 -4.79 -15.64 12.91
C VAL A 162 -3.35 -15.58 12.42
N GLN A 163 -3.11 -14.80 11.38
CA GLN A 163 -1.79 -14.55 10.81
C GLN A 163 -1.58 -13.05 10.68
N TRP A 164 -0.50 -12.56 11.28
CA TRP A 164 -0.12 -11.15 11.23
C TRP A 164 1.06 -10.94 10.28
N ASN A 165 0.95 -9.94 9.41
CA ASN A 165 2.08 -9.38 8.69
C ASN A 165 2.55 -8.12 9.42
N TYR A 166 3.37 -8.34 10.45
CA TYR A 166 3.83 -7.27 11.34
C TYR A 166 4.57 -6.15 10.59
N TRP A 167 5.30 -6.47 9.51
CA TRP A 167 6.02 -5.45 8.75
C TRP A 167 5.07 -4.43 8.12
N VAL A 168 4.05 -4.92 7.40
CA VAL A 168 3.02 -4.05 6.80
C VAL A 168 2.24 -3.31 7.88
N PHE A 169 1.88 -4.00 8.98
CA PHE A 169 1.24 -3.37 10.13
C PHE A 169 2.05 -2.21 10.69
N PHE A 170 3.36 -2.40 10.92
CA PHE A 170 4.24 -1.33 11.42
C PHE A 170 4.39 -0.18 10.44
N LEU A 171 4.40 -0.44 9.13
CA LEU A 171 4.44 0.63 8.13
C LEU A 171 3.16 1.46 8.13
N VAL A 172 1.99 0.84 8.24
CA VAL A 172 0.70 1.55 8.39
C VAL A 172 0.72 2.37 9.68
N LEU A 173 1.11 1.76 10.80
CA LEU A 173 1.23 2.42 12.09
C LEU A 173 2.15 3.65 12.04
N ALA A 174 3.31 3.52 11.39
CA ALA A 174 4.27 4.61 11.22
C ALA A 174 3.73 5.72 10.31
N GLY A 175 2.99 5.35 9.25
CA GLY A 175 2.33 6.29 8.35
C GLY A 175 1.29 7.14 9.07
N GLU A 176 0.37 6.50 9.79
CA GLU A 176 -0.64 7.18 10.61
C GLU A 176 0.01 8.08 11.66
N PHE A 177 1.02 7.58 12.37
CA PHE A 177 1.78 8.37 13.33
C PHE A 177 2.39 9.63 12.72
N LEU A 178 3.04 9.50 11.56
CA LEU A 178 3.64 10.64 10.89
C LEU A 178 2.58 11.66 10.47
N LEU A 179 1.44 11.20 9.95
CA LEU A 179 0.32 12.06 9.55
C LEU A 179 -0.22 12.85 10.74
N PHE A 180 -0.55 12.17 11.85
CA PHE A 180 -1.01 12.83 13.08
C PHE A 180 0.05 13.80 13.63
N PHE A 181 1.32 13.40 13.62
CA PHE A 181 2.42 14.21 14.15
C PHE A 181 2.59 15.52 13.38
N VAL A 182 2.65 15.44 12.05
CA VAL A 182 2.74 16.63 11.19
C VAL A 182 1.48 17.48 11.33
N GLY A 183 0.29 16.87 11.33
CA GLY A 183 -0.97 17.58 11.51
C GLY A 183 -1.02 18.38 12.82
N LEU A 184 -0.59 17.80 13.93
CA LEU A 184 -0.54 18.51 15.22
C LEU A 184 0.51 19.62 15.25
N ILE A 185 1.67 19.43 14.63
CA ILE A 185 2.66 20.52 14.48
C ILE A 185 2.02 21.70 13.74
N VAL A 186 1.30 21.44 12.64
CA VAL A 186 0.60 22.48 11.88
C VAL A 186 -0.46 23.17 12.74
N VAL A 187 -1.28 22.41 13.46
CA VAL A 187 -2.31 22.97 14.36
C VAL A 187 -1.69 23.86 15.44
N PHE A 188 -0.62 23.42 16.11
CA PHE A 188 0.04 24.23 17.12
C PHE A 188 0.70 25.48 16.53
N HIS A 189 1.31 25.37 15.35
CA HIS A 189 1.88 26.53 14.67
C HIS A 189 0.81 27.54 14.28
N ILE A 190 -0.33 27.10 13.73
CA ILE A 190 -1.48 27.95 13.44
C ILE A 190 -2.03 28.60 14.70
N ALA A 191 -2.12 27.86 15.81
CA ALA A 191 -2.60 28.39 17.08
C ALA A 191 -1.67 29.47 17.67
N GLU A 192 -0.36 29.37 17.43
CA GLU A 192 0.62 30.37 17.90
C GLU A 192 0.74 31.59 16.99
N THR A 193 0.70 31.40 15.67
CA THR A 193 1.02 32.45 14.69
C THR A 193 -0.21 33.05 14.00
N GLY A 194 -1.34 32.35 14.07
CA GLY A 194 -2.56 32.67 13.33
C GLY A 194 -2.58 32.07 11.93
N LEU A 195 -3.78 31.63 11.50
CA LEU A 195 -3.98 31.00 10.20
C LEU A 195 -3.51 31.85 8.99
N PRO A 196 -3.76 33.18 8.92
CA PRO A 196 -3.30 33.98 7.78
C PRO A 196 -1.78 34.01 7.65
N HIS A 197 -1.05 34.04 8.77
CA HIS A 197 0.40 34.03 8.78
C HIS A 197 0.94 32.68 8.27
N TYR A 198 0.40 31.57 8.78
CA TYR A 198 0.76 30.24 8.33
C TYR A 198 0.54 30.03 6.82
N VAL A 199 -0.60 30.50 6.29
CA VAL A 199 -0.87 30.43 4.84
C VAL A 199 0.16 31.23 4.05
N SER A 200 0.50 32.44 4.51
CA SER A 200 1.53 33.27 3.86
C SER A 200 2.90 32.56 3.84
N GLU A 201 3.36 32.04 4.98
CA GLU A 201 4.62 31.28 5.07
C GLU A 201 4.58 30.04 4.16
N SER A 202 3.48 29.30 4.15
CA SER A 202 3.31 28.11 3.31
C SER A 202 3.37 28.45 1.82
N MET A 203 2.80 29.58 1.40
CA MET A 203 2.90 30.08 0.03
C MET A 203 4.33 30.45 -0.36
N GLU A 204 5.11 31.00 0.58
CA GLU A 204 6.54 31.24 0.36
C GLU A 204 7.31 29.92 0.22
N TYR A 205 7.03 28.91 1.04
CA TYR A 205 7.62 27.58 0.88
C TYR A 205 7.28 26.93 -0.47
N LEU A 206 6.02 27.02 -0.91
CA LEU A 206 5.60 26.52 -2.22
C LEU A 206 6.35 27.20 -3.37
N LYS A 207 6.68 28.48 -3.24
CA LYS A 207 7.52 29.19 -4.21
C LYS A 207 8.92 28.56 -4.30
N TYR A 208 9.55 28.22 -3.19
CA TYR A 208 10.86 27.55 -3.18
C TYR A 208 10.79 26.12 -3.75
N MET A 209 9.76 25.36 -3.40
CA MET A 209 9.53 24.02 -3.96
C MET A 209 9.32 24.07 -5.48
N GLY A 210 8.58 25.07 -5.98
CA GLY A 210 8.40 25.32 -7.41
C GLY A 210 9.72 25.61 -8.13
N ILE A 211 10.61 26.40 -7.52
CA ILE A 211 11.96 26.67 -8.06
C ILE A 211 12.78 25.38 -8.13
N LEU A 212 12.79 24.57 -7.06
CA LEU A 212 13.49 23.27 -7.03
C LEU A 212 12.95 22.31 -8.09
N ALA A 213 11.63 22.17 -8.20
CA ALA A 213 10.99 21.33 -9.21
C ALA A 213 11.33 21.80 -10.63
N SER A 214 11.32 23.12 -10.88
CA SER A 214 11.70 23.69 -12.18
C SER A 214 13.18 23.43 -12.51
N ALA A 215 14.07 23.55 -11.53
CA ALA A 215 15.49 23.24 -11.68
C ALA A 215 15.73 21.74 -11.97
N LEU A 216 14.97 20.85 -11.32
CA LEU A 216 15.01 19.42 -11.58
C LEU A 216 14.54 19.09 -13.00
N VAL A 217 13.39 19.65 -13.43
CA VAL A 217 12.89 19.49 -14.79
C VAL A 217 13.90 20.01 -15.81
N LEU A 218 14.49 21.18 -15.57
CA LEU A 218 15.54 21.74 -16.43
C LEU A 218 16.76 20.83 -16.49
N THR A 219 17.17 20.25 -15.36
CA THR A 219 18.30 19.31 -15.31
C THR A 219 17.99 18.04 -16.10
N VAL A 220 16.81 17.46 -15.94
CA VAL A 220 16.36 16.30 -16.74
C VAL A 220 16.32 16.66 -18.23
N PHE A 221 15.83 17.86 -18.58
CA PHE A 221 15.79 18.35 -19.96
C PHE A 221 17.19 18.52 -20.56
N VAL A 222 18.13 19.14 -19.83
CA VAL A 222 19.53 19.28 -20.25
C VAL A 222 20.20 17.91 -20.37
N MET A 223 20.07 17.05 -19.37
CA MET A 223 20.63 15.70 -19.42
C MET A 223 20.09 14.92 -20.62
N SER A 224 18.77 14.92 -20.86
CA SER A 224 18.18 14.22 -22.00
C SER A 224 18.57 14.82 -23.36
N ARG A 225 18.77 16.15 -23.46
CA ARG A 225 19.13 16.81 -24.72
C ARG A 225 20.61 16.71 -25.07
N TYR A 226 21.50 16.66 -24.09
CA TYR A 226 22.96 16.72 -24.32
C TYR A 226 23.69 15.39 -24.09
N TRP A 227 23.17 14.48 -23.26
CA TRP A 227 23.79 13.15 -23.11
C TRP A 227 23.64 12.27 -24.34
N VAL A 228 22.47 12.30 -24.99
CA VAL A 228 22.22 11.44 -26.16
C VAL A 228 23.14 11.82 -27.33
N PRO A 229 23.30 13.10 -27.71
CA PRO A 229 24.28 13.49 -28.72
C PRO A 229 25.73 13.21 -28.28
N GLY A 230 26.06 13.41 -27.00
CA GLY A 230 27.39 13.11 -26.46
C GLY A 230 27.76 11.63 -26.58
N LEU A 231 26.85 10.73 -26.19
CA LEU A 231 27.01 9.30 -26.35
C LEU A 231 27.12 8.90 -27.82
N MET A 232 26.32 9.49 -28.71
CA MET A 232 26.43 9.24 -30.16
C MET A 232 27.79 9.63 -30.72
N VAL A 233 28.35 10.78 -30.33
CA VAL A 233 29.68 11.22 -30.78
C VAL A 233 30.77 10.29 -30.24
N CYS A 234 30.70 9.88 -28.97
CA CYS A 234 31.65 8.93 -28.38
C CYS A 234 31.58 7.56 -29.07
N SER A 235 30.38 7.04 -29.33
CA SER A 235 30.19 5.78 -30.05
C SER A 235 30.70 5.86 -31.48
N LEU A 236 30.47 6.96 -32.19
CA LEU A 236 30.98 7.18 -33.54
C LEU A 236 32.51 7.25 -33.56
N ALA A 237 33.12 7.99 -32.62
CA ALA A 237 34.57 8.08 -32.49
C ALA A 237 35.20 6.71 -32.18
N LEU A 238 34.56 5.91 -31.32
CA LEU A 238 35.00 4.55 -31.02
C LEU A 238 34.96 3.66 -32.27
N LEU A 239 33.86 3.70 -33.03
CA LEU A 239 33.72 2.94 -34.28
C LEU A 239 34.78 3.33 -35.31
N ILE A 240 35.03 4.64 -35.49
CA ILE A 240 36.10 5.13 -36.37
C ILE A 240 37.47 4.63 -35.90
N GLY A 241 37.75 4.67 -34.60
CA GLY A 241 39.01 4.17 -34.03
C GLY A 241 39.20 2.67 -34.27
N LEU A 242 38.15 1.86 -34.09
CA LEU A 242 38.18 0.42 -34.35
C LEU A 242 38.41 0.11 -35.83
N GLU A 243 37.79 0.86 -36.74
CA GLU A 243 37.98 0.73 -38.19
C GLU A 243 39.43 1.08 -38.59
N ILE A 244 40.00 2.15 -38.04
CA ILE A 244 41.41 2.52 -38.28
C ILE A 244 42.33 1.40 -37.78
N ILE A 245 42.09 0.84 -36.59
CA ILE A 245 42.89 -0.28 -36.06
C ILE A 245 42.79 -1.50 -36.99
N ALA A 246 41.60 -1.81 -37.50
CA ALA A 246 41.40 -2.91 -38.43
C ALA A 246 42.18 -2.70 -39.74
N GLN A 247 42.13 -1.49 -40.32
CA GLN A 247 42.87 -1.13 -41.53
C GLN A 247 44.39 -1.16 -41.34
N VAL A 248 44.90 -0.70 -40.18
CA VAL A 248 46.32 -0.81 -39.86
C VAL A 248 46.75 -2.28 -39.75
N ARG A 249 45.90 -3.13 -39.15
CA ARG A 249 46.19 -4.57 -39.01
C ARG A 249 46.24 -5.27 -40.37
N THR A 250 45.33 -4.96 -41.30
CA THR A 250 45.36 -5.52 -42.66
C THR A 250 46.61 -5.06 -43.42
N LEU A 251 46.96 -3.78 -43.37
CA LEU A 251 48.17 -3.24 -44.00
C LEU A 251 49.46 -3.87 -43.46
N VAL A 252 49.57 -4.04 -42.14
CA VAL A 252 50.72 -4.72 -41.51
C VAL A 252 50.77 -6.20 -41.92
N GLY A 253 49.61 -6.86 -42.02
CA GLY A 253 49.49 -8.22 -42.54
C GLY A 253 50.01 -8.34 -43.97
N SER A 254 49.50 -7.52 -44.89
CA SER A 254 49.92 -7.51 -46.30
C SER A 254 51.40 -7.18 -46.46
N ARG A 255 51.97 -6.30 -45.62
CA ARG A 255 53.40 -5.98 -45.66
C ARG A 255 54.27 -7.16 -45.27
N ARG A 256 53.85 -7.96 -44.28
CA ARG A 256 54.55 -9.21 -43.88
C ARG A 256 54.47 -10.26 -44.99
N GLU A 257 53.32 -10.43 -45.63
CA GLU A 257 53.17 -11.34 -46.78
C GLU A 257 54.08 -10.93 -47.96
N LEU A 258 54.14 -9.64 -48.28
CA LEU A 258 55.01 -9.13 -49.34
C LEU A 258 56.51 -9.36 -49.03
N GLN A 259 56.92 -9.15 -47.77
CA GLN A 259 58.29 -9.44 -47.32
C GLN A 259 58.64 -10.93 -47.42
N ASN A 260 57.69 -11.81 -47.08
CA ASN A 260 57.86 -13.25 -47.20
C ASN A 260 58.05 -13.66 -48.68
N LEU A 261 57.21 -13.16 -49.59
CA LEU A 261 57.31 -13.43 -51.03
C LEU A 261 58.65 -12.94 -51.63
N LEU A 262 59.09 -11.73 -51.25
CA LEU A 262 60.39 -11.19 -51.69
C LEU A 262 61.57 -12.00 -51.17
N SER A 263 61.47 -12.59 -49.98
CA SER A 263 62.52 -13.45 -49.41
C SER A 263 62.63 -14.79 -50.14
N VAL A 264 61.51 -15.34 -50.63
CA VAL A 264 61.47 -16.57 -51.44
C VAL A 264 62.03 -16.29 -52.83
N ALA A 265 61.64 -15.18 -53.46
CA ALA A 265 62.12 -14.80 -54.79
C ALA A 265 63.65 -14.56 -54.86
N ARG A 266 64.30 -14.12 -53.78
CA ARG A 266 65.78 -14.00 -53.72
C ARG A 266 66.51 -15.34 -53.60
N LYS A 267 65.82 -16.40 -53.20
CA LYS A 267 66.42 -17.74 -53.03
C LYS A 267 66.32 -18.60 -54.29
N LEU A 268 65.55 -18.15 -55.28
CA LEU A 268 65.42 -18.73 -56.62
C LEU A 268 66.36 -17.99 -57.58
#